data_AF-A0A5C6NDS9-F1
#
_entry.id   AF-A0A5C6NDS9-F1
#
_cell.length_a   1.000
_cell.length_b   1.000
_cell.length_c   1.000
_cell.angle_alpha   90.00
_cell.angle_beta   90.00
_cell.angle_gamma   90.00
#
_symmetry.space_group_name_H-M   'P 1'
#
loop_
_entity.id
_entity.type
_entity.pdbx_description
1 polymer ?
#
loop_
_entity_poly.entity_id
_entity_poly.type
_entity_poly.pdbx_seq_one_letter_code
_entity_poly.pdbx_strand_id
1 'polypeptide(L)'
;MKKEIAAAVCCLKALLAPRARLDPEKTDLFLERLSVALMEKFSGHWFPENPSRGQAYRCIRINEVQQWDPEVLRACRESRIQMSQLELPVNLTLWVDPGEVCYRIGENNPPFSFATFSNPDEETLNTSPGLDSAGLLVKLQGQWLPQIQEQHSNS
;
A
#
# COMPACT_ATOMS: atom_id res chain seq x y z
N MET A 1 -10.45 11.41 -0.33
CA MET A 1 -10.06 10.65 0.88
C MET A 1 -10.55 9.20 0.89
N LYS A 2 -11.87 8.92 0.85
CA LYS A 2 -12.37 7.53 1.00
C LYS A 2 -11.87 6.57 -0.09
N LYS A 3 -11.82 7.03 -1.34
CA LYS A 3 -11.35 6.22 -2.48
C LYS A 3 -9.85 5.89 -2.36
N GLU A 4 -9.08 6.84 -1.88
CA GLU A 4 -7.64 6.75 -1.67
C GLU A 4 -7.32 5.83 -0.49
N ILE A 5 -8.08 5.89 0.60
CA ILE A 5 -7.96 4.92 1.70
C ILE A 5 -8.33 3.52 1.22
N ALA A 6 -9.41 3.37 0.44
CA ALA A 6 -9.79 2.09 -0.15
C ALA A 6 -8.67 1.50 -1.03
N ALA A 7 -8.05 2.33 -1.89
CA ALA A 7 -6.92 1.91 -2.69
C ALA A 7 -5.68 1.59 -1.86
N ALA A 8 -5.42 2.32 -0.77
CA ALA A 8 -4.33 2.03 0.15
C ALA A 8 -4.48 0.66 0.83
N VAL A 9 -5.70 0.32 1.29
CA VAL A 9 -5.94 -1.01 1.88
C VAL A 9 -5.93 -2.12 0.82
N CYS A 10 -6.37 -1.85 -0.40
CA CYS A 10 -6.20 -2.78 -1.53
C CYS A 10 -4.72 -3.02 -1.86
N CYS A 11 -3.90 -1.97 -1.86
CA CYS A 11 -2.45 -2.07 -2.04
C CYS A 11 -1.83 -2.96 -0.96
N LEU A 12 -2.17 -2.73 0.32
CA LEU A 12 -1.70 -3.57 1.43
C LEU A 12 -2.17 -5.02 1.31
N LYS A 13 -3.42 -5.26 0.89
CA LYS A 13 -3.94 -6.61 0.64
C LYS A 13 -3.11 -7.32 -0.43
N ALA A 14 -2.80 -6.63 -1.53
CA ALA A 14 -1.97 -7.17 -2.60
C ALA A 14 -0.53 -7.47 -2.13
N LEU A 15 0.03 -6.65 -1.24
CA LEU A 15 1.35 -6.89 -0.64
C LEU A 15 1.36 -8.04 0.36
N LEU A 16 0.23 -8.32 1.03
CA LEU A 16 0.07 -9.44 1.94
C LEU A 16 -0.17 -10.77 1.21
N ALA A 17 -0.93 -10.76 0.10
CA ALA A 17 -1.45 -11.97 -0.54
C ALA A 17 -0.38 -13.04 -0.88
N PRO A 18 0.79 -12.71 -1.47
CA PRO A 18 1.80 -13.72 -1.80
C PRO A 18 2.45 -14.39 -0.58
N ARG A 19 2.23 -13.83 0.61
CA ARG A 19 2.91 -14.17 1.86
C ARG A 19 1.93 -14.45 3.01
N ALA A 20 0.63 -14.45 2.71
CA ALA A 20 -0.41 -14.52 3.71
C ALA A 20 -0.47 -15.93 4.30
N ARG A 21 0.02 -16.06 5.54
CA ARG A 21 -0.35 -17.17 6.44
C ARG A 21 -1.67 -16.92 7.15
N LEU A 22 -2.30 -15.78 6.87
CA LEU A 22 -3.52 -15.33 7.50
C LEU A 22 -4.74 -15.87 6.77
N ASP A 23 -5.70 -16.31 7.56
CA ASP A 23 -7.05 -16.60 7.11
C ASP A 23 -7.65 -15.37 6.38
N PRO A 24 -8.28 -15.54 5.20
CA PRO A 24 -8.95 -14.46 4.48
C PRO A 24 -9.87 -13.62 5.37
N GLU A 25 -10.66 -14.23 6.24
CA GLU A 25 -11.59 -13.49 7.13
C GLU A 25 -10.85 -12.55 8.09
N LYS A 26 -9.73 -13.02 8.66
CA LYS A 26 -8.88 -12.19 9.53
C LYS A 26 -8.21 -11.07 8.76
N THR A 27 -7.78 -11.35 7.53
CA THR A 27 -7.17 -10.36 6.64
C THR A 27 -8.16 -9.26 6.32
N ASP A 28 -9.40 -9.61 5.96
CA ASP A 28 -10.45 -8.65 5.66
C ASP A 28 -10.83 -7.81 6.88
N LEU A 29 -10.97 -8.44 8.06
CA LEU A 29 -11.20 -7.71 9.31
C LEU A 29 -10.06 -6.73 9.62
N PHE A 30 -8.80 -7.14 9.45
CA PHE A 30 -7.66 -6.26 9.64
C PHE A 30 -7.69 -5.03 8.71
N LEU A 31 -7.98 -5.23 7.42
CA LEU A 31 -8.05 -4.14 6.45
C LEU A 31 -9.25 -3.20 6.70
N GLU A 32 -10.37 -3.74 7.18
CA GLU A 32 -11.51 -2.94 7.66
C GLU A 32 -11.10 -2.05 8.84
N ARG A 33 -10.46 -2.62 9.88
CA ARG A 33 -10.01 -1.85 11.05
C ARG A 33 -8.97 -0.80 10.68
N LEU A 34 -8.06 -1.13 9.77
CA LEU A 34 -7.09 -0.17 9.26
C LEU A 34 -7.77 0.97 8.50
N SER A 35 -8.79 0.68 7.69
CA SER A 35 -9.55 1.72 6.98
C SER A 35 -10.18 2.72 7.95
N VAL A 36 -10.79 2.23 9.03
CA VAL A 36 -11.39 3.07 10.08
C VAL A 36 -10.32 3.93 10.77
N ALA A 37 -9.21 3.31 11.15
CA ALA A 37 -8.08 3.98 11.80
C ALA A 37 -7.49 5.11 10.93
N LEU A 38 -7.32 4.87 9.64
CA LEU A 38 -6.82 5.88 8.69
C LEU A 38 -7.83 7.01 8.45
N MET A 39 -9.13 6.69 8.38
CA MET A 39 -10.19 7.71 8.27
C MET A 39 -10.17 8.67 9.47
N GLU A 40 -9.99 8.14 10.67
CA GLU A 40 -9.85 8.94 11.89
C GLU A 40 -8.56 9.75 11.88
N LYS A 41 -7.40 9.10 11.62
CA LYS A 41 -6.09 9.74 11.56
C LYS A 41 -6.08 10.92 10.59
N PHE A 42 -6.61 10.73 9.37
CA PHE A 42 -6.52 11.74 8.31
C PHE A 42 -7.53 12.88 8.45
N SER A 43 -8.50 12.75 9.37
CA SER A 43 -9.45 13.83 9.68
C SER A 43 -8.72 15.12 10.06
N GLY A 44 -9.11 16.24 9.45
CA GLY A 44 -8.44 17.54 9.61
C GLY A 44 -7.07 17.67 8.94
N HIS A 45 -6.56 16.62 8.29
CA HIS A 45 -5.25 16.56 7.65
C HIS A 45 -5.35 16.14 6.17
N TRP A 46 -6.44 16.50 5.48
CA TRP A 46 -6.69 16.19 4.08
C TRP A 46 -6.88 17.50 3.28
N PHE A 47 -5.99 17.79 2.34
CA PHE A 47 -5.95 19.08 1.62
C PHE A 47 -5.91 18.85 0.10
N PRO A 48 -7.05 18.70 -0.59
CA PRO A 48 -7.09 18.43 -2.03
C PRO A 48 -6.37 19.47 -2.90
N GLU A 49 -6.40 20.74 -2.49
CA GLU A 49 -5.78 21.84 -3.22
C GLU A 49 -4.25 21.87 -3.06
N ASN A 50 -3.72 21.19 -2.03
CA ASN A 50 -2.29 21.01 -1.83
C ASN A 50 -2.02 19.60 -1.26
N PRO A 51 -2.03 18.56 -2.11
CA PRO A 51 -1.90 17.17 -1.67
C PRO A 51 -0.66 16.90 -0.82
N SER A 52 0.46 17.57 -1.10
CA SER A 52 1.72 17.43 -0.35
C SER A 52 1.60 17.87 1.12
N ARG A 53 0.67 18.79 1.43
CA ARG A 53 0.46 19.26 2.79
C ARG A 53 -0.03 18.11 3.67
N GLY A 54 0.73 17.80 4.71
CA GLY A 54 0.41 16.70 5.63
C GLY A 54 0.74 15.30 5.12
N GLN A 55 1.43 15.14 3.97
CA GLN A 55 1.78 13.82 3.42
C GLN A 55 2.58 12.97 4.41
N ALA A 56 3.52 13.57 5.16
CA ALA A 56 4.35 12.85 6.12
C ALA A 56 3.53 12.32 7.31
N TYR A 57 2.48 13.04 7.68
CA TYR A 57 1.55 12.62 8.72
C TYR A 57 0.64 11.47 8.23
N ARG A 58 0.16 11.54 6.98
CA ARG A 58 -0.69 10.49 6.39
C ARG A 58 0.06 9.24 5.96
N CYS A 59 1.36 9.35 5.72
CA CYS A 59 2.24 8.25 5.37
C CYS A 59 2.12 7.08 6.35
N ILE A 60 2.08 5.86 5.81
CA ILE A 60 2.15 4.60 6.55
C ILE A 60 3.56 4.05 6.32
N ARG A 61 4.32 3.85 7.40
CA ARG A 61 5.72 3.40 7.32
C ARG A 61 5.98 2.18 8.19
N ILE A 62 6.65 1.20 7.61
CA ILE A 62 7.15 -0.01 8.28
C ILE A 62 8.62 -0.12 7.93
N ASN A 63 9.52 0.12 8.88
CA ASN A 63 10.96 0.01 8.68
C ASN A 63 11.66 -0.57 9.92
N GLU A 64 12.98 -0.72 9.86
CA GLU A 64 13.75 -1.35 10.96
C GLU A 64 13.79 -0.49 12.23
N VAL A 65 13.71 0.84 12.10
CA VAL A 65 13.78 1.80 13.23
C VAL A 65 12.40 1.98 13.88
N GLN A 66 11.40 2.31 13.07
CA GLN A 66 9.99 2.39 13.42
C GLN A 66 9.33 1.12 12.90
N GLN A 67 9.42 0.09 13.74
CA GLN A 67 9.03 -1.29 13.41
C GLN A 67 7.65 -1.37 12.72
N TRP A 68 6.67 -0.60 13.21
CA TRP A 68 5.32 -0.60 12.67
C TRP A 68 4.65 0.77 12.79
N ASP A 69 3.84 1.14 11.79
CA ASP A 69 2.97 2.31 11.87
C ASP A 69 1.92 2.14 12.99
N PRO A 70 1.63 3.19 13.79
CA PRO A 70 0.65 3.10 14.87
C PRO A 70 -0.74 2.62 14.45
N GLU A 71 -1.22 2.98 13.26
CA GLU A 71 -2.54 2.55 12.78
C GLU A 71 -2.54 1.10 12.33
N VAL A 72 -1.41 0.60 11.81
CA VAL A 72 -1.21 -0.83 11.54
C VAL A 72 -1.20 -1.61 12.86
N LEU A 73 -0.51 -1.11 13.89
CA LEU A 73 -0.50 -1.72 15.22
C LEU A 73 -1.91 -1.76 15.83
N ARG A 74 -2.66 -0.67 15.70
CA ARG A 74 -4.05 -0.59 16.15
C ARG A 74 -4.93 -1.61 15.43
N ALA A 75 -4.87 -1.66 14.10
CA ALA A 75 -5.67 -2.58 13.30
C ALA A 75 -5.40 -4.04 13.66
N CYS A 76 -4.13 -4.42 13.85
CA CYS A 76 -3.75 -5.75 14.31
C CYS A 76 -4.31 -6.09 15.71
N ARG A 77 -4.26 -5.16 16.66
CA ARG A 77 -4.81 -5.37 18.00
C ARG A 77 -6.32 -5.61 17.93
N GLU A 78 -7.03 -4.80 17.14
CA GLU A 78 -8.48 -4.90 16.97
C GLU A 78 -8.91 -6.17 16.21
N SER A 79 -8.09 -6.65 15.27
CA SER A 79 -8.32 -7.89 14.52
C SER A 79 -7.73 -9.16 15.16
N ARG A 80 -7.06 -9.03 16.32
CA ARG A 80 -6.39 -10.12 17.04
C ARG A 80 -5.33 -10.83 16.19
N ILE A 81 -4.60 -10.07 15.39
CA ILE A 81 -3.46 -10.54 14.58
C ILE A 81 -2.17 -10.14 15.27
N GLN A 82 -1.23 -11.09 15.40
CA GLN A 82 0.13 -10.78 15.82
C GLN A 82 0.89 -10.15 14.66
N MET A 83 1.73 -9.15 14.93
CA MET A 83 2.50 -8.45 13.88
C MET A 83 3.39 -9.39 13.07
N SER A 84 3.92 -10.44 13.71
CA SER A 84 4.72 -11.49 13.06
C SER A 84 3.96 -12.28 11.99
N GLN A 85 2.62 -12.22 11.98
CA GLN A 85 1.78 -12.84 10.97
C GLN A 85 1.55 -11.94 9.76
N LEU A 86 1.83 -10.63 9.87
CA LEU A 86 1.84 -9.71 8.74
C LEU A 86 3.19 -9.80 8.03
N GLU A 87 3.26 -10.57 6.96
CA GLU A 87 4.48 -10.71 6.15
C GLU A 87 4.67 -9.53 5.15
N LEU A 88 4.45 -8.30 5.61
CA LEU A 88 4.67 -7.11 4.79
C LEU A 88 6.16 -6.94 4.43
N PRO A 89 6.49 -6.32 3.28
CA PRO A 89 7.87 -5.98 2.94
C PRO A 89 8.52 -5.12 4.02
N VAL A 90 9.76 -5.45 4.38
CA VAL A 90 10.61 -4.58 5.21
C VAL A 90 10.87 -3.28 4.45
N ASN A 91 10.91 -2.15 5.16
CA ASN A 91 11.13 -0.82 4.60
C ASN A 91 10.04 -0.40 3.59
N LEU A 92 8.78 -0.72 3.90
CA LEU A 92 7.61 -0.23 3.18
C LEU A 92 7.30 1.21 3.60
N THR A 93 7.09 2.08 2.61
CA THR A 93 6.52 3.42 2.78
C THR A 93 5.33 3.54 1.84
N LEU A 94 4.15 3.88 2.34
CA LEU A 94 2.91 4.03 1.57
C LEU A 94 2.35 5.44 1.83
N TRP A 95 2.23 6.23 0.76
CA TRP A 95 1.64 7.56 0.78
C TRP A 95 0.19 7.48 0.34
N VAL A 96 -0.68 8.14 1.10
CA VAL A 96 -2.12 8.20 0.85
C VAL A 96 -2.50 9.67 0.82
N ASP A 97 -2.47 10.23 -0.39
CA ASP A 97 -2.58 11.66 -0.62
C ASP A 97 -3.80 11.95 -1.50
N PRO A 98 -4.36 13.17 -1.44
CA PRO A 98 -5.42 13.57 -2.36
C PRO A 98 -4.99 13.39 -3.82
N GLY A 99 -5.72 12.55 -4.56
CA GLY A 99 -5.44 12.29 -5.96
C GLY A 99 -4.43 11.18 -6.24
N GLU A 100 -3.71 10.65 -5.25
CA GLU A 100 -2.72 9.58 -5.49
C GLU A 100 -2.50 8.67 -4.27
N VAL A 101 -2.34 7.38 -4.55
CA VAL A 101 -1.78 6.40 -3.63
C VAL A 101 -0.55 5.80 -4.29
N CYS A 102 0.60 5.94 -3.65
CA CYS A 102 1.87 5.39 -4.14
C CYS A 102 2.66 4.77 -2.98
N TYR A 103 3.55 3.84 -3.29
CA TYR A 103 4.34 3.15 -2.28
C TYR A 103 5.77 2.88 -2.74
N ARG A 104 6.65 2.68 -1.78
CA ARG A 104 8.05 2.31 -2.01
C ARG A 104 8.41 1.15 -1.10
N ILE A 105 9.14 0.18 -1.63
CA ILE A 105 9.75 -0.92 -0.87
C ILE A 105 11.26 -0.73 -0.92
N GLY A 106 11.91 -0.65 0.23
CA GLY A 106 13.35 -0.35 0.33
C GLY A 106 13.64 1.16 0.31
N GLU A 107 14.74 1.58 0.93
CA GLU A 107 15.02 3.01 1.14
C GLU A 107 15.48 3.74 -0.13
N ASN A 108 16.15 3.03 -1.04
CA ASN A 108 16.79 3.61 -2.23
C ASN A 108 15.99 3.41 -3.53
N ASN A 109 14.83 2.76 -3.46
CA ASN A 109 14.02 2.51 -4.64
C ASN A 109 13.12 3.73 -4.95
N PRO A 110 12.76 3.97 -6.23
CA PRO A 110 11.74 4.94 -6.55
C PRO A 110 10.36 4.50 -6.02
N PRO A 111 9.44 5.44 -5.75
CA PRO A 111 8.05 5.10 -5.46
C PRO A 111 7.33 4.59 -6.72
N PHE A 112 6.38 3.67 -6.53
CA PHE A 112 5.48 3.13 -7.52
C PHE A 112 4.07 3.69 -7.26
N SER A 113 3.44 4.25 -8.30
CA SER A 113 2.04 4.68 -8.21
C SER A 113 1.13 3.46 -8.26
N PHE A 114 0.23 3.33 -7.28
CA PHE A 114 -0.74 2.24 -7.20
C PHE A 114 -2.10 2.67 -7.77
N ALA A 115 -2.52 3.89 -7.47
CA ALA A 115 -3.76 4.45 -7.99
C ALA A 115 -3.66 5.98 -8.09
N THR A 116 -4.16 6.53 -9.18
CA THR A 116 -4.34 7.96 -9.39
C THR A 116 -5.81 8.27 -9.55
N PHE A 117 -6.26 9.37 -8.96
CA PHE A 117 -7.65 9.81 -8.99
C PHE A 117 -7.68 11.18 -9.64
N SER A 118 -7.62 11.19 -10.97
CA SER A 118 -7.96 12.38 -11.74
C SER A 118 -9.44 12.72 -11.53
N ASN A 119 -9.83 13.97 -11.80
CA ASN A 119 -11.18 14.52 -11.60
C ASN A 119 -12.34 13.55 -11.96
N PRO A 120 -13.52 13.72 -11.33
CA PRO A 120 -14.55 12.68 -11.08
C PRO A 120 -15.16 11.93 -12.26
N ASP A 121 -14.78 12.22 -13.49
CA ASP A 121 -15.31 11.60 -14.71
C ASP A 121 -14.44 10.45 -15.24
N GLU A 122 -13.26 10.21 -14.69
CA GLU A 122 -12.41 9.06 -15.05
C GLU A 122 -11.91 8.32 -13.79
N GLU A 123 -12.60 7.25 -13.42
CA GLU A 123 -12.04 6.19 -12.57
C GLU A 123 -11.06 5.35 -13.41
N THR A 124 -9.89 5.92 -13.73
CA THR A 124 -8.79 5.16 -14.29
C THR A 124 -8.06 4.46 -13.15
N LEU A 125 -8.55 3.27 -12.78
CA LEU A 125 -7.71 2.26 -12.15
C LEU A 125 -6.63 1.91 -13.17
N ASN A 126 -5.54 2.68 -13.15
CA ASN A 126 -4.29 2.33 -13.79
C ASN A 126 -3.72 1.14 -13.01
N THR A 127 -4.35 -0.02 -13.20
CA THR A 127 -3.69 -1.30 -13.00
C THR A 127 -2.56 -1.25 -14.01
N SER A 128 -1.36 -0.85 -13.57
CA SER A 128 -0.16 -1.00 -14.38
C SER A 128 -0.20 -2.41 -15.00
N PRO A 129 0.11 -2.59 -16.29
CA PRO A 129 0.23 -3.92 -16.87
C PRO A 129 1.31 -4.65 -16.05
N GLY A 130 0.88 -5.56 -15.18
CA GLY A 130 1.75 -6.13 -14.15
C GLY A 130 1.09 -6.56 -12.84
N LEU A 131 -0.23 -6.41 -12.67
CA LEU A 131 -0.96 -7.10 -11.61
C LEU A 131 -2.02 -8.03 -12.22
N ASP A 132 -1.56 -9.03 -12.95
CA ASP A 132 -2.34 -10.24 -13.16
C ASP A 132 -2.26 -11.12 -11.88
N SER A 133 -3.17 -12.08 -11.82
CA SER A 133 -3.51 -12.93 -10.68
C SER A 133 -2.39 -13.85 -10.13
N ALA A 134 -1.10 -13.56 -10.38
CA ALA A 134 0.01 -14.48 -10.18
C ALA A 134 1.13 -14.01 -9.24
N GLY A 135 1.08 -12.81 -8.65
CA GLY A 135 2.08 -12.37 -7.66
C GLY A 135 3.48 -12.18 -8.25
N LEU A 136 3.73 -10.99 -8.79
CA LEU A 136 5.03 -10.63 -9.36
C LEU A 136 5.83 -9.73 -8.42
N LEU A 137 6.57 -10.37 -7.52
CA LEU A 137 7.92 -9.95 -7.18
C LEU A 137 8.80 -11.16 -7.43
N VAL A 138 9.81 -11.05 -8.29
CA VAL A 138 10.84 -12.08 -8.44
C VAL A 138 12.02 -11.70 -7.55
N LYS A 139 12.52 -12.66 -6.77
CA LYS A 139 13.70 -12.47 -5.93
C LYS A 139 14.95 -12.73 -6.77
N LEU A 140 15.56 -11.69 -7.30
CA LEU A 140 16.88 -11.75 -7.94
C LEU A 140 17.91 -11.19 -6.95
N GLN A 141 18.92 -12.00 -6.63
CA GLN A 141 20.05 -11.59 -5.77
C GLN A 141 19.62 -10.96 -4.43
N GLY A 142 18.50 -11.40 -3.86
CA GLY A 142 18.02 -10.90 -2.55
C GLY A 142 17.21 -9.61 -2.60
N GLN A 143 16.95 -9.03 -3.77
CA GLN A 143 16.07 -7.87 -3.94
C GLN A 143 14.83 -8.23 -4.75
N TRP A 144 13.73 -7.54 -4.45
CA TRP A 144 12.46 -7.70 -5.14
C TRP A 144 12.34 -6.61 -6.21
N LEU A 145 12.34 -7.01 -7.48
CA LEU A 145 12.24 -6.10 -8.61
C LEU A 145 10.94 -6.36 -9.39
N PRO A 146 10.32 -5.32 -9.97
CA PRO A 146 9.24 -5.50 -10.94
C PRO A 146 9.77 -6.28 -12.15
N GLN A 147 9.01 -7.25 -12.63
CA GLN A 147 9.38 -7.99 -13.84
C GLN A 147 9.19 -7.08 -15.06
N ILE A 148 10.30 -6.52 -15.57
CA ILE A 148 10.30 -5.80 -16.84
C ILE A 148 10.14 -6.86 -17.94
N GLN A 149 8.99 -6.88 -18.61
CA GLN A 149 8.87 -7.61 -19.88
C GLN A 149 9.75 -6.90 -20.91
N GLU A 150 10.85 -7.53 -21.30
CA GLU A 150 11.56 -7.17 -22.52
C GLU A 150 10.58 -7.26 -23.69
N GLN A 151 10.27 -6.10 -24.25
CA GLN A 151 9.59 -6.00 -25.53
C GLN A 151 10.55 -6.59 -26.58
N HIS A 152 10.28 -7.83 -26.99
CA HIS A 152 10.86 -8.35 -28.23
C HIS A 152 10.31 -7.51 -29.39
N SER A 153 11.07 -6.50 -29.79
CA SER A 153 10.92 -5.86 -31.09
C SER A 153 11.30 -6.89 -32.15
N ASN A 154 10.30 -7.36 -32.90
CA ASN A 154 10.52 -8.09 -34.14
C ASN A 154 11.38 -7.26 -35.10
N SER A 155 12.51 -7.82 -35.52
CA SER A 155 13.06 -7.71 -36.87
C SER A 155 13.94 -8.93 -37.13
#